data_AF-A0A1T2L0N2-F1
#
_entry.id   AF-A0A1T2L0N2-F1
#
_cell.length_a   1.000
_cell.length_b   1.000
_cell.length_c   1.000
_cell.angle_alpha   90.00
_cell.angle_beta   90.00
_cell.angle_gamma   90.00
#
_symmetry.space_group_name_H-M   'P 1'
#
loop_
_entity.id
_entity.type
_entity.pdbx_description
1 polymer ?
#
loop_
_entity_poly.entity_id
_entity_poly.type
_entity_poly.pdbx_seq_one_letter_code
_entity_poly.pdbx_strand_id
1 'polypeptide(L)'
;MKANCDLASLADFVDKYTVREFVAERVGEEVLVPLLGLYSHFEEIDYGGLPSRFMLKATHGCGWNVRVEDKRLLDWHETGNKVRGWLRSSYYSRISGEANYRNITGRIIIEKYLRDPSGNLLDFRFYCFDGKPVAIHVSIDRPGGDLFRVFNTEWKEFKKHDSHADRVTQRIDRPDNLNEMLAISEKLSAGFPFVRVDLYNVAGKIYFSELTFTPNNGLSMADPKELDRYYGDAFNIEPYRSDPYCQVEWSPTNLMEKE
;
A
#
# COMPACT_ATOMS: atom_id res chain seq x y z
N MET A 1 1.85 7.08 -14.08
CA MET A 1 0.47 7.59 -13.97
C MET A 1 0.37 8.52 -12.77
N LYS A 2 0.03 9.80 -12.97
CA LYS A 2 -0.30 10.79 -11.93
C LYS A 2 -1.49 11.58 -12.43
N ALA A 3 -2.67 11.29 -11.92
CA ALA A 3 -3.88 11.95 -12.39
C ALA A 3 -4.89 12.24 -11.28
N ASN A 4 -4.54 11.92 -10.03
CA ASN A 4 -5.24 12.47 -8.90
C ASN A 4 -4.87 13.95 -8.79
N CYS A 5 -5.87 14.78 -9.01
CA CYS A 5 -5.76 16.21 -8.86
C CYS A 5 -5.69 16.56 -7.38
N ASP A 6 -4.88 17.56 -7.05
CA ASP A 6 -4.51 17.87 -5.66
C ASP A 6 -4.11 16.64 -4.84
N LEU A 7 -2.98 16.03 -5.20
CA LEU A 7 -2.40 14.93 -4.42
C LEU A 7 -2.29 15.26 -2.92
N ALA A 8 -2.17 16.53 -2.52
CA ALA A 8 -2.01 16.89 -1.11
C ALA A 8 -3.25 16.61 -0.25
N SER A 9 -4.46 16.68 -0.80
CA SER A 9 -5.67 16.26 -0.06
C SER A 9 -5.76 14.76 0.15
N LEU A 10 -4.90 13.94 -0.50
CA LEU A 10 -4.84 12.50 -0.25
C LEU A 10 -4.02 12.10 0.99
N ALA A 11 -3.56 13.08 1.78
CA ALA A 11 -2.70 12.88 2.94
C ALA A 11 -3.25 11.84 3.93
N ASP A 12 -4.55 11.91 4.23
CA ASP A 12 -5.19 11.00 5.18
C ASP A 12 -5.23 9.54 4.69
N PHE A 13 -5.24 9.33 3.37
CA PHE A 13 -5.26 8.00 2.76
C PHE A 13 -3.88 7.34 2.68
N VAL A 14 -2.79 8.11 2.85
CA VAL A 14 -1.42 7.57 2.85
C VAL A 14 -0.75 7.62 4.22
N ASP A 15 -1.34 8.31 5.21
CA ASP A 15 -0.99 8.10 6.62
C ASP A 15 -1.48 6.72 7.07
N LYS A 16 -0.53 5.85 7.43
CA LYS A 16 -0.78 4.44 7.78
C LYS A 16 -1.72 4.22 8.96
N TYR A 17 -1.91 5.22 9.81
CA TYR A 17 -2.85 5.16 10.91
C TYR A 17 -4.18 5.78 10.53
N THR A 18 -4.19 7.00 9.97
CA THR A 18 -5.44 7.72 9.65
C THR A 18 -6.30 6.97 8.64
N VAL A 19 -5.69 6.35 7.61
CA VAL A 19 -6.43 5.59 6.58
C VAL A 19 -7.26 4.43 7.13
N ARG A 20 -6.95 3.96 8.35
CA ARG A 20 -7.60 2.79 8.95
C ARG A 20 -9.09 3.01 9.19
N GLU A 21 -9.50 4.24 9.52
CA GLU A 21 -10.91 4.59 9.72
C GLU A 21 -11.68 4.44 8.41
N PHE A 22 -11.19 5.04 7.33
CA PHE A 22 -11.76 4.89 5.98
C PHE A 22 -11.89 3.41 5.57
N VAL A 23 -10.86 2.60 5.83
CA VAL A 23 -10.89 1.16 5.51
C VAL A 23 -11.94 0.43 6.36
N ALA A 24 -11.97 0.69 7.67
CA ALA A 24 -12.94 0.09 8.58
C ALA A 24 -14.38 0.36 8.16
N GLU A 25 -14.69 1.60 7.79
CA GLU A 25 -16.02 2.01 7.37
C GLU A 25 -16.44 1.38 6.03
N ARG A 26 -15.51 1.25 5.08
CA ARG A 26 -15.78 0.74 3.72
C ARG A 26 -15.90 -0.77 3.63
N VAL A 27 -15.01 -1.47 4.33
CA VAL A 27 -14.83 -2.92 4.13
C VAL A 27 -14.71 -3.71 5.44
N GLY A 28 -14.88 -3.05 6.59
CA GLY A 28 -14.83 -3.69 7.91
C GLY A 28 -13.46 -3.63 8.58
N GLU A 29 -13.43 -3.67 9.91
CA GLU A 29 -12.19 -3.63 10.69
C GLU A 29 -11.39 -4.95 10.62
N GLU A 30 -12.02 -6.06 10.23
CA GLU A 30 -11.42 -7.39 10.21
C GLU A 30 -10.28 -7.54 9.21
N VAL A 31 -10.26 -6.68 8.18
CA VAL A 31 -9.17 -6.61 7.20
C VAL A 31 -8.01 -5.77 7.71
N LEU A 32 -8.15 -4.99 8.79
CA LEU A 32 -7.04 -4.21 9.31
C LEU A 32 -6.00 -5.11 9.98
N VAL A 33 -4.71 -4.83 9.74
CA VAL A 33 -3.65 -5.46 10.51
C VAL A 33 -3.84 -5.09 11.99
N PRO A 34 -3.79 -6.06 12.93
CA PRO A 34 -3.95 -5.77 14.34
C PRO A 34 -2.93 -4.74 14.82
N LEU A 35 -3.46 -3.65 15.39
CA LEU A 35 -2.67 -2.55 15.94
C LEU A 35 -2.19 -2.94 17.34
N LEU A 36 -0.88 -2.83 17.58
CA LEU A 36 -0.25 -3.09 18.87
C LEU A 36 0.08 -1.80 19.63
N GLY A 37 0.20 -0.68 18.93
CA GLY A 37 0.39 0.62 19.55
C GLY A 37 0.51 1.77 18.56
N LEU A 38 0.21 2.98 19.03
CA LEU A 38 0.39 4.25 18.34
C LEU A 38 1.07 5.22 19.29
N TYR A 39 2.16 5.83 18.86
CA TYR A 39 2.99 6.71 19.70
C TYR A 39 3.42 7.96 18.94
N SER A 40 3.55 9.08 19.64
CA SER A 40 4.08 10.31 19.07
C SER A 40 5.61 10.36 19.21
N HIS A 41 6.15 9.70 20.24
CA HIS A 41 7.58 9.67 20.54
C HIS A 41 8.07 8.24 20.74
N PHE A 42 9.33 7.96 20.40
CA PHE A 42 9.89 6.61 20.51
C PHE A 42 9.99 6.15 21.97
N GLU A 43 10.24 7.10 22.87
CA GLU A 43 10.40 6.88 24.30
C GLU A 43 9.09 6.49 25.01
N GLU A 44 7.93 6.69 24.37
CA GLU A 44 6.62 6.28 24.89
C GLU A 44 6.34 4.78 24.71
N ILE A 45 7.14 4.09 23.91
CA ILE A 45 6.92 2.67 23.59
C ILE A 45 7.22 1.81 24.82
N ASP A 46 6.21 1.09 25.32
CA ASP A 46 6.39 0.03 26.31
C ASP A 46 6.97 -1.23 25.65
N TYR A 47 8.30 -1.34 25.68
CA TYR A 47 9.01 -2.51 25.14
C TYR A 47 8.61 -3.81 25.83
N GLY A 48 8.21 -3.76 27.11
CA GLY A 48 7.82 -4.93 27.90
C GLY A 48 6.56 -5.57 27.37
N GLY A 49 5.54 -4.75 27.06
CA GLY A 49 4.24 -5.17 26.54
C GLY A 49 4.23 -5.68 25.10
N LEU A 50 5.26 -5.39 24.30
CA LEU A 50 5.32 -5.82 22.90
C LEU A 50 5.55 -7.34 22.74
N PRO A 51 4.97 -7.98 21.71
CA PRO A 51 5.24 -9.39 21.40
C PRO A 51 6.69 -9.61 20.94
N SER A 52 7.09 -10.88 20.76
CA SER A 52 8.42 -11.22 20.24
C SER A 52 8.68 -10.74 18.80
N ARG A 53 7.61 -10.54 18.02
CA ARG A 53 7.65 -10.10 16.62
C ARG A 53 6.62 -9.03 16.33
N PHE A 54 7.02 -7.97 15.64
CA PHE A 54 6.12 -6.89 15.21
C PHE A 54 6.73 -6.11 14.03
N MET A 55 5.89 -5.30 13.39
CA MET A 55 6.34 -4.27 12.46
C MET A 55 6.26 -2.91 13.13
N LEU A 56 7.36 -2.17 13.18
CA LEU A 56 7.38 -0.76 13.59
C LEU A 56 7.49 0.09 12.34
N LYS A 57 6.61 1.08 12.18
CA LYS A 57 6.58 1.95 10.99
C LYS A 57 6.40 3.42 11.40
N ALA A 58 6.95 4.33 10.63
CA ALA A 58 6.50 5.73 10.65
C ALA A 58 5.24 5.86 9.79
N THR A 59 4.22 6.59 10.25
CA THR A 59 2.94 6.68 9.53
C THR A 59 3.03 7.44 8.21
N HIS A 60 3.96 8.41 8.13
CA HIS A 60 3.98 9.50 7.15
C HIS A 60 5.02 9.35 6.02
N GLY A 61 5.43 8.12 5.69
CA GLY A 61 6.40 7.91 4.61
C GLY A 61 6.45 6.47 4.09
N CYS A 62 7.21 6.25 3.03
CA CYS A 62 7.43 4.93 2.44
C CYS A 62 8.85 4.42 2.75
N GLY A 63 8.99 3.10 2.99
CA GLY A 63 10.25 2.47 3.41
C GLY A 63 10.72 2.78 4.83
N TRP A 64 9.98 3.61 5.58
CA TRP A 64 10.26 3.94 6.98
C TRP A 64 9.65 2.91 7.91
N ASN A 65 10.24 1.72 7.89
CA ASN A 65 9.82 0.59 8.68
C ASN A 65 11.01 -0.19 9.25
N VAL A 66 10.76 -0.89 10.36
CA VAL A 66 11.67 -1.82 11.02
C VAL A 66 10.93 -3.13 11.20
N ARG A 67 11.50 -4.17 10.61
CA ARG A 67 11.04 -5.54 10.74
C ARG A 67 11.65 -6.16 11.99
N VAL A 68 10.84 -6.51 12.98
CA VAL A 68 11.31 -7.13 14.23
C VAL A 68 10.87 -8.59 14.27
N GLU A 69 11.79 -9.50 13.94
CA GLU A 69 11.56 -10.96 13.95
C GLU A 69 11.98 -11.64 15.25
N ASP A 70 12.82 -10.97 16.04
CA ASP A 70 13.13 -11.32 17.42
C ASP A 70 13.44 -10.04 18.19
N LYS A 71 12.50 -9.62 19.05
CA LYS A 71 12.63 -8.44 19.92
C LYS A 71 13.90 -8.45 20.77
N ARG A 72 14.44 -9.63 21.10
CA ARG A 72 15.66 -9.77 21.92
C ARG A 72 16.93 -9.37 21.17
N LEU A 73 16.90 -9.43 19.84
CA LEU A 73 18.02 -9.07 18.96
C LEU A 73 17.95 -7.62 18.48
N LEU A 74 16.89 -6.89 18.84
CA LEU A 74 16.69 -5.51 18.40
C LEU A 74 17.62 -4.56 19.16
N ASP A 75 18.42 -3.79 18.43
CA ASP A 75 19.11 -2.63 18.99
C ASP A 75 18.11 -1.47 19.14
N TRP A 76 17.62 -1.28 20.36
CA TRP A 76 16.66 -0.23 20.69
C TRP A 76 17.23 1.19 20.56
N HIS A 77 18.54 1.36 20.78
CA HIS A 77 19.17 2.67 20.69
C HIS A 77 19.32 3.10 19.22
N GLU A 78 19.83 2.21 18.36
CA GLU A 78 19.93 2.46 16.92
C GLU A 78 18.54 2.63 16.30
N THR A 79 17.60 1.74 16.65
CA THR A 79 16.21 1.82 16.19
C THR A 79 15.58 3.15 16.58
N GLY A 80 15.77 3.59 17.83
CA GLY A 80 15.27 4.88 18.29
C GLY A 80 15.87 6.05 17.53
N ASN A 81 17.17 6.02 17.23
CA ASN A 81 17.82 7.06 16.43
C ASN A 81 17.24 7.13 15.01
N LYS A 82 17.03 5.97 14.38
CA LYS A 82 16.42 5.86 13.05
C LYS A 82 15.01 6.44 13.04
N VAL A 83 14.17 6.03 14.00
CA VAL A 83 12.77 6.47 14.11
C VAL A 83 12.67 7.96 14.41
N ARG A 84 13.48 8.50 15.34
CA ARG A 84 13.55 9.95 15.60
C ARG A 84 13.95 10.73 14.34
N GLY A 85 14.86 10.19 13.53
CA GLY A 85 15.24 10.76 12.23
C GLY A 85 14.06 10.82 11.25
N TRP A 86 13.25 9.77 11.17
CA TRP A 86 12.03 9.73 10.37
C TRP A 86 10.98 10.74 10.83
N LEU A 87 10.69 10.78 12.14
CA LEU A 87 9.69 11.69 12.72
C LEU A 87 10.05 13.17 12.48
N ARG A 88 11.34 13.52 12.45
CA ARG A 88 11.84 14.87 12.14
C ARG A 88 11.96 15.18 10.64
N SER A 89 11.58 14.23 9.79
CA SER A 89 11.71 14.34 8.34
C SER A 89 10.36 14.35 7.64
N SER A 90 10.23 15.23 6.65
CA SER A 90 9.12 15.20 5.71
C SER A 90 9.48 14.26 4.57
N TYR A 91 8.68 13.21 4.37
CA TYR A 91 8.86 12.31 3.23
C TYR A 91 8.70 13.08 1.91
N TYR A 92 7.70 13.96 1.84
CA TYR A 92 7.47 14.85 0.70
C TYR A 92 8.71 15.71 0.35
N SER A 93 9.17 16.59 1.23
CA SER A 93 10.17 17.59 0.84
C SER A 93 11.61 17.08 0.82
N ARG A 94 11.94 16.05 1.61
CA ARG A 94 13.31 15.51 1.67
C ARG A 94 13.54 14.29 0.80
N ILE A 95 12.51 13.52 0.48
CA ILE A 95 12.68 12.20 -0.15
C ILE A 95 12.02 12.13 -1.52
N SER A 96 10.71 12.32 -1.63
CA SER A 96 9.98 11.87 -2.83
C SER A 96 9.43 12.99 -3.73
N GLY A 97 9.11 14.15 -3.19
CA GLY A 97 8.34 15.19 -3.90
C GLY A 97 6.89 14.78 -4.18
N GLU A 98 6.40 13.69 -3.60
CA GLU A 98 5.02 13.19 -3.76
C GLU A 98 4.08 13.94 -2.83
N ALA A 99 3.28 14.85 -3.39
CA ALA A 99 2.49 15.79 -2.61
C ALA A 99 1.43 15.14 -1.71
N ASN A 100 1.03 13.89 -1.95
CA ASN A 100 0.19 13.10 -1.04
C ASN A 100 0.86 12.80 0.31
N TYR A 101 2.17 12.94 0.44
CA TYR A 101 2.85 12.90 1.75
C TYR A 101 3.03 14.29 2.39
N ARG A 102 2.44 15.34 1.81
CA ARG A 102 2.53 16.71 2.34
C ARG A 102 1.65 16.82 3.58
N ASN A 103 2.10 17.61 4.56
CA ASN A 103 1.34 17.97 5.77
C ASN A 103 0.93 16.82 6.71
N ILE A 104 1.48 15.61 6.54
CA ILE A 104 1.24 14.51 7.49
C ILE A 104 2.16 14.68 8.71
N THR A 105 1.56 14.72 9.90
CA THR A 105 2.33 14.67 11.15
C THR A 105 2.75 13.24 11.44
N GLY A 106 4.06 13.00 11.45
CA GLY A 106 4.61 11.67 11.67
C GLY A 106 4.33 11.11 13.05
N ARG A 107 3.83 9.89 13.10
CA ARG A 107 3.66 9.06 14.31
C ARG A 107 4.35 7.72 14.13
N ILE A 108 4.47 6.97 15.22
CA ILE A 108 4.95 5.59 15.21
C ILE A 108 3.73 4.68 15.31
N ILE A 109 3.58 3.79 14.35
CA ILE A 109 2.58 2.71 14.39
C ILE A 109 3.30 1.38 14.57
N ILE A 110 2.81 0.56 15.51
CA ILE A 110 3.29 -0.81 15.72
C ILE A 110 2.15 -1.77 15.37
N GLU A 111 2.42 -2.67 14.44
CA GLU A 111 1.46 -3.62 13.92
C GLU A 111 1.92 -5.06 14.16
N LYS A 112 0.96 -5.98 14.25
CA LYS A 112 1.25 -7.42 14.32
C LYS A 112 2.11 -7.84 13.13
N TYR A 113 3.14 -8.63 13.41
CA TYR A 113 3.97 -9.24 12.36
C TYR A 113 3.17 -10.33 11.64
N LEU A 114 3.03 -10.19 10.32
CA LEU A 114 2.26 -11.10 9.48
C LEU A 114 3.19 -11.99 8.63
N ARG A 115 3.02 -13.30 8.74
CA ARG A 115 3.62 -14.34 7.90
C ARG A 115 2.69 -15.53 7.81
N ASP A 116 2.71 -16.22 6.68
CA ASP A 116 2.07 -17.52 6.57
C ASP A 116 2.89 -18.60 7.32
N PRO A 117 2.38 -19.83 7.47
CA PRO A 117 3.12 -20.93 8.10
C PRO A 117 4.45 -21.28 7.42
N SER A 118 4.64 -20.89 6.15
CA SER A 118 5.88 -21.09 5.39
C SER A 118 6.91 -19.96 5.62
N GLY A 119 6.54 -18.91 6.36
CA GLY A 119 7.37 -17.73 6.59
C GLY A 119 7.33 -16.71 5.46
N ASN A 120 6.40 -16.82 4.52
CA ASN A 120 6.22 -15.88 3.41
C ASN A 120 5.15 -14.83 3.74
N LEU A 121 5.17 -13.73 2.98
CA LEU A 121 4.07 -12.77 2.95
C LEU A 121 3.75 -12.48 1.48
N LEU A 122 2.54 -12.85 1.05
CA LEU A 122 2.05 -12.53 -0.29
C LEU A 122 1.42 -11.15 -0.26
N ASP A 123 1.92 -10.27 -1.12
CA ASP A 123 1.45 -8.91 -1.32
C ASP A 123 0.79 -8.80 -2.70
N PHE A 124 -0.51 -8.52 -2.69
CA PHE A 124 -1.37 -8.37 -3.85
C PHE A 124 -1.70 -6.89 -4.04
N ARG A 125 -1.22 -6.31 -5.13
CA ARG A 125 -1.38 -4.89 -5.44
C ARG A 125 -2.33 -4.72 -6.61
N PHE A 126 -3.55 -4.32 -6.31
CA PHE A 126 -4.64 -4.17 -7.28
C PHE A 126 -4.61 -2.77 -7.87
N TYR A 127 -4.35 -2.69 -9.18
CA TYR A 127 -4.42 -1.43 -9.92
C TYR A 127 -5.88 -1.17 -10.26
N CYS A 128 -6.44 -0.12 -9.68
CA CYS A 128 -7.86 0.18 -9.76
C CYS A 128 -8.11 1.57 -10.37
N PHE A 129 -9.19 1.66 -11.14
CA PHE A 129 -9.64 2.86 -11.82
C PHE A 129 -11.10 3.10 -11.49
N ASP A 130 -11.37 4.06 -10.59
CA ASP A 130 -12.72 4.42 -10.14
C ASP A 130 -13.56 3.20 -9.75
N GLY A 131 -13.08 2.47 -8.73
CA GLY A 131 -13.74 1.27 -8.25
C GLY A 131 -13.53 0.02 -9.10
N LYS A 132 -12.79 0.09 -10.21
CA LYS A 132 -12.60 -1.07 -11.11
C LYS A 132 -11.18 -1.62 -11.02
N PRO A 133 -10.94 -2.74 -10.30
CA PRO A 133 -9.67 -3.46 -10.37
C PRO A 133 -9.46 -3.99 -11.80
N VAL A 134 -8.28 -3.78 -12.37
CA VAL A 134 -7.97 -4.27 -13.73
C VAL A 134 -6.76 -5.20 -13.76
N ALA A 135 -5.72 -4.91 -12.99
CA ALA A 135 -4.56 -5.77 -12.90
C ALA A 135 -4.10 -5.97 -11.46
N ILE A 136 -3.37 -7.06 -11.25
CA ILE A 136 -2.94 -7.54 -9.95
C ILE A 136 -1.44 -7.81 -10.03
N HIS A 137 -0.64 -7.07 -9.29
CA HIS A 137 0.78 -7.37 -9.12
C HIS A 137 0.93 -8.20 -7.86
N VAL A 138 1.51 -9.38 -7.97
CA VAL A 138 1.69 -10.28 -6.83
C VAL A 138 3.17 -10.45 -6.58
N SER A 139 3.62 -10.01 -5.40
CA SER A 139 4.99 -10.21 -4.92
C SER A 139 5.03 -11.14 -3.71
N ILE A 140 6.11 -11.88 -3.60
CA ILE A 140 6.43 -12.70 -2.42
C ILE A 140 7.60 -12.01 -1.72
N ASP A 141 7.36 -11.41 -0.57
CA ASP A 141 8.44 -10.85 0.26
C ASP A 141 9.26 -12.00 0.84
N ARG A 142 10.49 -12.15 0.32
CA ARG A 142 11.44 -13.19 0.68
C ARG A 142 12.88 -12.65 0.75
N PRO A 143 13.79 -13.34 1.45
CA PRO A 143 15.22 -13.02 1.40
C PRO A 143 15.76 -13.07 -0.05
N GLY A 144 16.40 -12.01 -0.53
CA GLY A 144 17.02 -11.93 -1.87
C GLY A 144 16.33 -11.05 -2.90
N GLY A 145 15.20 -10.41 -2.55
CA GLY A 145 14.54 -9.36 -3.34
C GLY A 145 13.15 -9.72 -3.84
N ASP A 146 12.39 -8.67 -4.19
CA ASP A 146 10.99 -8.79 -4.62
C ASP A 146 10.92 -9.18 -6.09
N LEU A 147 10.42 -10.37 -6.33
CA LEU A 147 9.97 -10.79 -7.65
C LEU A 147 8.45 -10.70 -7.69
N PHE A 148 7.91 -10.06 -8.73
CA PHE A 148 6.48 -9.93 -8.91
C PHE A 148 6.02 -10.42 -10.28
N ARG A 149 4.86 -11.06 -10.28
CA ARG A 149 4.10 -11.44 -11.48
C ARG A 149 2.89 -10.52 -11.61
N VAL A 150 2.41 -10.33 -12.83
CA VAL A 150 1.26 -9.46 -13.10
C VAL A 150 0.16 -10.25 -13.78
N PHE A 151 -1.05 -10.13 -13.27
CA PHE A 151 -2.23 -10.82 -13.79
C PHE A 151 -3.34 -9.81 -14.08
N ASN A 152 -4.27 -10.16 -14.96
CA ASN A 152 -5.58 -9.51 -14.98
C ASN A 152 -6.50 -10.10 -13.89
N THR A 153 -7.72 -9.58 -13.77
CA THR A 153 -8.71 -10.04 -12.77
C THR A 153 -9.21 -11.48 -13.01
N GLU A 154 -9.07 -12.01 -14.23
CA GLU A 154 -9.35 -13.41 -14.58
C GLU A 154 -8.16 -14.34 -14.30
N TRP A 155 -7.12 -13.85 -13.64
CA TRP A 155 -5.89 -14.59 -13.33
C TRP A 155 -5.06 -15.01 -14.56
N LYS A 156 -5.20 -14.28 -15.67
CA LYS A 156 -4.35 -14.44 -16.85
C LYS A 156 -3.09 -13.59 -16.70
N GLU A 157 -1.93 -14.23 -16.76
CA GLU A 157 -0.64 -13.57 -16.61
C GLU A 157 -0.26 -12.69 -17.81
N PHE A 158 0.22 -11.49 -17.54
CA PHE A 158 0.95 -10.65 -18.49
C PHE A 158 2.42 -11.04 -18.46
N LYS A 159 2.84 -11.84 -19.45
CA LYS A 159 4.23 -12.30 -19.54
C LYS A 159 5.16 -11.15 -19.90
N LYS A 160 6.20 -10.96 -19.10
CA LYS A 160 7.24 -9.96 -19.33
C LYS A 160 8.13 -10.38 -20.50
N HIS A 161 8.75 -9.41 -21.17
CA HIS A 161 9.68 -9.73 -22.27
C HIS A 161 11.02 -10.28 -21.77
N ASP A 162 11.41 -9.96 -20.53
CA ASP A 162 12.64 -10.47 -19.93
C ASP A 162 12.48 -11.89 -19.35
N SER A 163 12.94 -12.86 -20.14
CA SER A 163 12.96 -14.28 -19.77
C SER A 163 13.80 -14.63 -18.54
N HIS A 164 14.66 -13.73 -18.03
CA HIS A 164 15.44 -14.00 -16.81
C HIS A 164 14.56 -13.88 -15.56
N ALA A 165 13.67 -12.89 -15.50
CA ALA A 165 12.71 -12.72 -14.41
C ALA A 165 11.72 -13.90 -14.32
N ASP A 166 11.28 -14.43 -15.46
CA ASP A 166 10.36 -15.57 -15.55
C ASP A 166 10.97 -16.89 -15.06
N ARG A 167 12.31 -17.05 -15.16
CA ARG A 167 13.02 -18.27 -14.73
C ARG A 167 13.27 -18.34 -13.22
N VAL A 168 13.26 -17.19 -12.54
CA VAL A 168 13.63 -17.07 -11.10
C VAL A 168 12.41 -16.82 -10.21
N THR A 169 11.28 -16.43 -10.82
CA THR A 169 9.98 -16.23 -10.15
C THR A 169 9.28 -17.57 -9.92
N GLN A 170 8.96 -17.88 -8.66
CA GLN A 170 8.11 -19.03 -8.33
C GLN A 170 6.75 -18.90 -9.02
N ARG A 171 6.16 -20.02 -9.42
CA ARG A 171 4.75 -20.05 -9.87
C ARG A 171 3.86 -19.59 -8.72
N ILE A 172 2.94 -18.68 -9.01
CA ILE A 172 1.94 -18.18 -8.06
C ILE A 172 0.59 -18.70 -8.50
N ASP A 173 -0.02 -19.56 -7.69
CA ASP A 173 -1.35 -20.08 -7.97
C ASP A 173 -2.42 -19.04 -7.63
N ARG A 174 -3.56 -19.15 -8.32
CA ARG A 174 -4.73 -18.30 -8.04
C ARG A 174 -5.19 -18.55 -6.61
N PRO A 175 -5.27 -17.53 -5.75
CA PRO A 175 -5.77 -17.71 -4.40
C PRO A 175 -7.27 -17.99 -4.41
N ASP A 176 -7.72 -18.84 -3.49
CA ASP A 176 -9.14 -19.23 -3.39
C ASP A 176 -10.05 -18.03 -3.09
N ASN A 177 -9.56 -17.09 -2.29
CA ASN A 177 -10.24 -15.86 -1.89
C ASN A 177 -9.96 -14.66 -2.83
N LEU A 178 -9.55 -14.89 -4.08
CA LEU A 178 -9.32 -13.80 -5.06
C LEU A 178 -10.55 -12.90 -5.23
N ASN A 179 -11.74 -13.49 -5.32
CA ASN A 179 -12.97 -12.72 -5.57
C ASN A 179 -13.29 -11.78 -4.39
N GLU A 180 -12.95 -12.19 -3.17
CA GLU A 180 -13.10 -11.36 -1.97
C GLU A 180 -12.11 -10.19 -1.98
N MET A 181 -10.84 -10.45 -2.35
CA MET A 181 -9.85 -9.38 -2.52
C MET A 181 -10.26 -8.38 -3.61
N LEU A 182 -10.80 -8.85 -4.74
CA LEU A 182 -11.32 -7.98 -5.79
C LEU A 182 -12.46 -7.09 -5.30
N ALA A 183 -13.40 -7.65 -4.53
CA ALA A 183 -14.52 -6.89 -3.96
C ALA A 183 -14.04 -5.83 -2.93
N ILE A 184 -13.04 -6.16 -2.12
CA ILE A 184 -12.40 -5.19 -1.20
C ILE A 184 -11.72 -4.08 -2.00
N SER A 185 -10.95 -4.43 -3.04
CA SER A 185 -10.27 -3.45 -3.89
C SER A 185 -11.24 -2.54 -4.64
N GLU A 186 -12.37 -3.07 -5.12
CA GLU A 186 -13.44 -2.27 -5.74
C GLU A 186 -13.98 -1.22 -4.77
N LYS A 187 -14.38 -1.62 -3.56
CA LYS A 187 -14.93 -0.70 -2.54
C LYS A 187 -13.94 0.36 -2.08
N LEU A 188 -12.67 0.00 -1.88
CA LEU A 188 -11.62 0.91 -1.42
C LEU A 188 -11.13 1.86 -2.51
N SER A 189 -11.33 1.52 -3.78
CA SER A 189 -10.89 2.34 -4.91
C SER A 189 -11.98 3.19 -5.55
N ALA A 190 -13.24 3.00 -5.17
CA ALA A 190 -14.38 3.76 -5.67
C ALA A 190 -14.18 5.26 -5.45
N GLY A 191 -14.43 6.07 -6.50
CA GLY A 191 -14.30 7.52 -6.45
C GLY A 191 -12.90 8.05 -6.77
N PHE A 192 -11.85 7.23 -6.74
CA PHE A 192 -10.50 7.65 -7.13
C PHE A 192 -10.27 7.38 -8.63
N PRO A 193 -9.84 8.37 -9.45
CA PRO A 193 -9.50 8.11 -10.86
C PRO A 193 -8.48 6.99 -11.03
N PHE A 194 -7.54 6.92 -10.10
CA PHE A 194 -6.59 5.84 -10.02
C PHE A 194 -6.10 5.69 -8.58
N VAL A 195 -6.14 4.46 -8.07
CA VAL A 195 -5.45 4.08 -6.83
C VAL A 195 -5.03 2.62 -6.92
N ARG A 196 -3.85 2.33 -6.38
CA ARG A 196 -3.41 0.95 -6.15
C ARG A 196 -3.82 0.55 -4.73
N VAL A 197 -4.59 -0.51 -4.61
CA VAL A 197 -5.01 -1.09 -3.33
C VAL A 197 -4.12 -2.29 -3.03
N ASP A 198 -3.35 -2.22 -1.95
CA ASP A 198 -2.42 -3.28 -1.58
C ASP A 198 -3.01 -4.11 -0.44
N LEU A 199 -3.11 -5.42 -0.65
CA LEU A 199 -3.66 -6.39 0.28
C LEU A 199 -2.66 -7.53 0.53
N TYR A 200 -2.49 -7.93 1.78
CA TYR A 200 -1.83 -9.18 2.11
C TYR A 200 -2.82 -10.34 2.13
N ASN A 201 -2.36 -11.52 1.74
CA ASN A 201 -3.07 -12.78 1.95
C ASN A 201 -2.22 -13.72 2.80
N VAL A 202 -2.68 -14.01 4.01
CA VAL A 202 -1.96 -14.80 5.00
C VAL A 202 -2.80 -16.01 5.38
N ALA A 203 -2.49 -17.14 4.76
CA ALA A 203 -3.21 -18.40 4.97
C ALA A 203 -4.75 -18.25 4.81
N GLY A 204 -5.18 -17.54 3.76
CA GLY A 204 -6.60 -17.31 3.45
C GLY A 204 -7.22 -16.11 4.17
N LYS A 205 -6.51 -15.46 5.11
CA LYS A 205 -6.96 -14.22 5.73
C LYS A 205 -6.40 -13.00 4.99
N ILE A 206 -7.29 -12.10 4.60
CA ILE A 206 -6.97 -10.86 3.88
C ILE A 206 -6.65 -9.76 4.89
N TYR A 207 -5.62 -8.98 4.60
CA TYR A 207 -5.32 -7.77 5.35
C TYR A 207 -5.05 -6.58 4.42
N PHE A 208 -5.58 -5.42 4.75
CA PHE A 208 -5.22 -4.16 4.12
C PHE A 208 -3.77 -3.78 4.45
N SER A 209 -3.00 -3.41 3.43
CA SER A 209 -1.62 -2.92 3.56
C SER A 209 -1.53 -1.40 3.39
N GLU A 210 -1.86 -0.90 2.19
CA GLU A 210 -1.80 0.54 1.88
C GLU A 210 -2.68 0.91 0.66
N LEU A 211 -2.96 2.21 0.55
CA LEU A 211 -3.40 2.85 -0.69
C LEU A 211 -2.23 3.61 -1.31
N THR A 212 -1.97 3.39 -2.59
CA THR A 212 -0.88 4.06 -3.32
C THR A 212 -1.42 4.78 -4.56
N PHE A 213 -1.33 6.10 -4.56
CA PHE A 213 -1.84 6.96 -5.63
C PHE A 213 -0.82 7.26 -6.73
N THR A 214 0.47 7.06 -6.43
CA THR A 214 1.59 7.33 -7.34
C THR A 214 2.65 6.22 -7.30
N PRO A 215 2.32 4.97 -7.68
CA PRO A 215 3.30 3.87 -7.69
C PRO A 215 4.60 4.27 -8.39
N ASN A 216 5.74 4.04 -7.74
CA ASN A 216 7.06 4.42 -8.24
C ASN A 216 7.18 5.90 -8.64
N ASN A 217 6.49 6.79 -7.92
CA ASN A 217 6.38 8.21 -8.23
C ASN A 217 5.87 8.48 -9.68
N GLY A 218 5.16 7.52 -10.26
CA GLY A 218 4.70 7.56 -11.65
C GLY A 218 5.79 7.45 -12.72
N LEU A 219 7.02 7.07 -12.35
CA LEU A 219 8.19 7.04 -13.24
C LEU A 219 8.47 5.66 -13.87
N SER A 220 7.80 4.60 -13.40
CA SER A 220 7.98 3.25 -13.91
C SER A 220 7.13 3.02 -15.15
N MET A 221 7.72 2.46 -16.19
CA MET A 221 7.01 1.94 -17.36
C MET A 221 6.53 0.52 -17.09
N ALA A 222 5.30 0.20 -17.50
CA ALA A 222 4.82 -1.18 -17.45
C ALA A 222 5.46 -2.02 -18.58
N ASP A 223 5.89 -3.23 -18.23
CA ASP A 223 6.32 -4.27 -19.17
C ASP A 223 5.40 -5.49 -18.95
N PRO A 224 4.76 -6.01 -20.01
CA PRO A 224 4.88 -5.64 -21.42
C PRO A 224 4.08 -4.38 -21.82
N LYS A 225 4.31 -3.82 -23.02
CA LYS A 225 3.60 -2.60 -23.49
C LYS A 225 2.09 -2.78 -23.52
N GLU A 226 1.63 -4.01 -23.74
CA GLU A 226 0.23 -4.39 -23.67
C GLU A 226 -0.37 -4.12 -22.29
N LEU A 227 0.42 -4.29 -21.21
CA LEU A 227 -0.01 -3.97 -19.86
C LEU A 227 -0.16 -2.45 -19.66
N ASP A 228 0.77 -1.66 -20.21
CA ASP A 228 0.68 -0.19 -20.17
C ASP A 228 -0.60 0.30 -20.87
N ARG A 229 -0.87 -0.25 -22.07
CA ARG A 229 -2.10 0.02 -22.79
C ARG A 229 -3.34 -0.43 -22.04
N TYR A 230 -3.29 -1.59 -21.39
CA TYR A 230 -4.39 -2.12 -20.60
C TYR A 230 -4.78 -1.19 -19.43
N TYR A 231 -3.79 -0.54 -18.80
CA TYR A 231 -4.06 0.53 -17.83
C TYR A 231 -4.66 1.77 -18.47
N GLY A 232 -4.10 2.20 -19.61
CA GLY A 232 -4.58 3.38 -20.33
C GLY A 232 -6.04 3.26 -20.78
N ASP A 233 -6.43 2.10 -21.30
CA ASP A 233 -7.79 1.84 -21.80
C ASP A 233 -8.84 1.83 -20.67
N ALA A 234 -8.44 1.46 -19.45
CA ALA A 234 -9.31 1.51 -18.27
C ALA A 234 -9.47 2.92 -17.71
N PHE A 235 -8.55 3.84 -18.05
CA PHE A 235 -8.47 5.12 -17.37
C PHE A 235 -9.37 6.18 -18.05
N ASN A 236 -10.47 6.55 -17.39
CA ASN A 236 -11.35 7.62 -17.86
C ASN A 236 -10.75 9.01 -17.55
N ILE A 237 -10.22 9.66 -18.59
CA ILE A 237 -9.61 10.99 -18.47
C ILE A 237 -10.59 12.15 -18.72
N GLU A 238 -11.82 11.88 -19.18
CA GLU A 238 -12.77 12.94 -19.58
C GLU A 238 -13.07 13.96 -18.47
N PRO A 239 -13.27 13.57 -17.20
CA PRO A 239 -13.49 14.52 -16.11
C PRO A 239 -12.33 15.52 -15.92
N TYR A 240 -11.13 15.16 -16.36
CA TYR A 240 -9.89 15.94 -16.18
C TYR A 240 -9.53 16.80 -17.39
N ARG A 241 -10.25 16.67 -18.51
CA ARG A 241 -9.98 17.43 -19.74
C ARG A 241 -10.47 18.87 -19.67
N SER A 242 -11.52 19.15 -18.91
CA SER A 242 -12.18 20.45 -18.84
C SER A 242 -11.74 21.33 -17.67
N ASP A 243 -11.05 20.77 -16.67
CA ASP A 243 -10.52 21.51 -15.53
C ASP A 243 -8.99 21.33 -15.45
N PRO A 244 -8.19 22.32 -15.90
CA PRO A 244 -6.73 22.22 -15.90
C PRO A 244 -6.12 22.26 -14.49
N TYR A 245 -6.91 22.61 -13.47
CA TYR A 245 -6.48 22.66 -12.07
C TYR A 245 -7.11 21.57 -11.22
N CYS A 246 -8.26 21.05 -11.65
CA CYS A 246 -8.98 19.92 -11.09
C CYS A 246 -9.09 20.01 -9.56
N GLN A 247 -9.95 20.93 -9.10
CA GLN A 247 -10.09 21.36 -7.70
C GLN A 247 -10.82 20.34 -6.80
N VAL A 248 -10.61 19.03 -7.00
CA VAL A 248 -11.25 17.99 -6.19
C VAL A 248 -10.50 17.86 -4.87
N GLU A 249 -11.16 18.21 -3.76
CA GLU A 249 -10.65 17.96 -2.41
C GLU A 249 -11.06 16.54 -1.96
N TRP A 250 -10.05 15.69 -1.78
CA TRP A 250 -10.26 14.31 -1.33
C TRP A 250 -10.39 14.27 0.19
N SER A 251 -11.49 13.74 0.69
CA SER A 251 -11.66 13.43 2.12
C SER A 251 -12.50 12.16 2.26
N PRO A 252 -12.35 11.40 3.36
CA PRO A 252 -13.21 10.25 3.63
C PRO A 252 -14.69 10.63 3.53
N THR A 253 -15.09 11.77 4.11
CA THR A 253 -16.46 12.30 4.06
C THR A 253 -16.96 12.54 2.63
N ASN A 254 -16.18 13.24 1.79
CA ASN A 254 -16.58 13.59 0.42
C ASN A 254 -16.73 12.35 -0.48
N LEU A 255 -16.03 11.26 -0.17
CA LEU A 255 -16.13 10.00 -0.91
C LEU A 255 -17.33 9.15 -0.47
N MET A 256 -17.76 9.27 0.79
CA MET A 256 -18.92 8.56 1.33
C MET A 256 -20.24 9.09 0.77
N GLU A 257 -20.32 10.40 0.49
CA GLU A 257 -21.53 11.04 -0.05
C GLU A 257 -21.81 10.73 -1.53
N LYS A 258 -20.89 10.03 -2.22
CA LYS A 258 -20.99 9.69 -3.65
C LYS A 258 -21.50 8.27 -3.94
N GLU A 259 -21.85 7.50 -2.91
CA GLU A 259 -22.51 6.19 -3.01
C GLU A 259 -24.04 6.32 -3.14
#